data_AF-L5N3D8-F1
#
_entry.id   AF-L5N3D8-F1
#
_cell.length_a   1.000
_cell.length_b   1.000
_cell.length_c   1.000
_cell.angle_alpha   90.00
_cell.angle_beta   90.00
_cell.angle_gamma   90.00
#
_symmetry.space_group_name_H-M   'P 1'
#
loop_
_entity.id
_entity.type
_entity.pdbx_description
1 polymer ?
#
loop_
_entity_poly.entity_id
_entity_poly.type
_entity_poly.pdbx_seq_one_letter_code
_entity_poly.pdbx_strand_id
1 'polypeptide(L)'
;MVIDAKRISGINHMVGLGLEEEDGGKEVAQPMVKKTLAYDLIVTIVNKGDAEKVVEASKEAGAEGGTILSGRGTGIHEKARLFNMLIEPEKEVILTLIEKEKTDAVLKSIELGAKLNQPGRGIAFVMDVEHTAGINHLPVGKSDK
;
A
#
# COMPACT_ATOMS: atom_id res chain seq x y z
N MET A 1 15.66 -2.73 -8.17
CA MET A 1 14.77 -1.63 -7.72
C MET A 1 15.31 -1.07 -6.41
N VAL A 2 15.50 0.26 -6.32
CA VAL A 2 15.88 0.94 -5.07
C VAL A 2 14.64 1.62 -4.51
N ILE A 3 14.36 1.41 -3.23
CA ILE A 3 13.16 1.82 -2.51
C ILE A 3 13.55 2.89 -1.48
N ASP A 4 13.13 4.13 -1.74
CA ASP A 4 13.30 5.23 -0.80
C ASP A 4 12.02 5.42 0.03
N ALA A 5 11.98 4.81 1.21
CA ALA A 5 10.87 4.96 2.15
C ALA A 5 10.63 6.41 2.61
N LYS A 6 11.59 7.34 2.45
CA LYS A 6 11.40 8.76 2.82
C LYS A 6 10.45 9.48 1.87
N ARG A 7 10.39 9.08 0.59
CA ARG A 7 9.54 9.72 -0.42
C ARG A 7 8.14 9.09 -0.53
N ILE A 8 7.90 7.97 0.14
CA ILE A 8 6.62 7.25 0.07
C ILE A 8 5.53 7.93 0.93
N SER A 9 5.88 8.82 1.88
CA SER A 9 4.89 9.51 2.74
C SER A 9 4.12 10.69 2.11
N GLY A 10 4.15 10.84 0.79
CA GLY A 10 3.85 12.09 0.09
C GLY A 10 2.39 12.42 -0.26
N ILE A 11 1.35 11.88 0.40
CA ILE A 11 -0.05 12.25 0.09
C ILE A 11 -0.71 13.13 1.17
N ASN A 12 -0.13 13.29 2.35
CA ASN A 12 -0.72 14.13 3.40
C ASN A 12 -0.62 15.66 3.15
N HIS A 13 -0.14 16.10 1.99
CA HIS A 13 0.08 17.53 1.67
C HIS A 13 -0.74 18.05 0.47
N MET A 14 -1.94 17.52 0.25
CA MET A 14 -2.86 18.07 -0.76
C MET A 14 -4.23 18.49 -0.21
N VAL A 15 -4.40 18.54 1.12
CA VAL A 15 -5.66 18.95 1.78
C VAL A 15 -5.68 20.46 2.09
N GLY A 16 -4.73 21.26 1.58
CA GLY A 16 -4.53 22.62 2.05
C GLY A 16 -4.20 23.66 0.99
N LEU A 17 -5.10 23.88 0.02
CA LEU A 17 -5.28 25.13 -0.73
C LEU A 17 -6.75 25.10 -1.19
N GLY A 18 -7.67 25.84 -0.61
CA GLY A 18 -7.75 27.29 -0.70
C GLY A 18 -9.04 27.58 -1.48
N LEU A 19 -10.08 28.01 -0.76
CA LEU A 19 -11.30 28.54 -1.33
C LEU A 19 -10.95 29.82 -2.09
N GLU A 20 -11.12 29.81 -3.41
CA GLU A 20 -11.39 31.03 -4.18
C GLU A 20 -12.62 30.75 -5.04
N GLU A 21 -13.70 31.43 -4.72
CA GLU A 21 -14.85 31.60 -5.61
C GLU A 21 -14.44 32.61 -6.68
N GLU A 22 -14.48 32.23 -7.97
CA GLU A 22 -14.85 33.18 -9.02
C GLU A 22 -15.80 32.56 -10.05
N ASP A 23 -16.63 33.46 -10.53
CA ASP A 23 -17.90 33.42 -11.23
C ASP A 23 -17.91 32.71 -12.61
N GLY A 24 -19.08 32.16 -12.94
CA GLY A 24 -19.62 32.31 -14.30
C GLY A 24 -19.27 31.25 -15.35
N GLY A 25 -19.80 30.03 -15.23
CA GLY A 25 -19.87 29.10 -16.36
C GLY A 25 -20.75 27.90 -16.07
N LYS A 26 -21.90 27.78 -16.75
CA LYS A 26 -22.80 26.62 -16.65
C LYS A 26 -22.10 25.35 -17.14
N GLU A 27 -21.60 24.55 -16.22
CA GLU A 27 -21.32 23.14 -16.47
C GLU A 27 -22.50 22.32 -15.95
N VAL A 28 -23.11 21.54 -16.85
CA VAL A 28 -24.23 20.68 -16.51
C VAL A 28 -23.69 19.59 -15.59
N ALA A 29 -23.97 19.72 -14.29
CA ALA A 29 -23.59 18.75 -13.28
C ALA A 29 -24.21 17.39 -13.61
N GLN A 30 -23.44 16.53 -14.26
CA GLN A 30 -23.71 15.10 -14.20
C GLN A 30 -23.50 14.69 -12.73
N PRO A 31 -24.47 14.03 -12.08
CA PRO A 31 -24.28 13.58 -10.71
C PRO A 31 -23.10 12.62 -10.70
N MET A 32 -22.00 13.02 -10.06
CA MET A 32 -20.85 12.16 -9.82
C MET A 32 -21.32 10.97 -8.98
N VAL A 33 -21.59 9.85 -9.64
CA VAL A 33 -21.79 8.57 -8.97
C VAL A 33 -20.47 8.26 -8.26
N LYS A 34 -20.47 8.31 -6.93
CA LYS A 34 -19.32 7.92 -6.12
C LYS A 34 -19.08 6.43 -6.36
N LYS A 35 -18.16 6.10 -7.27
CA LYS A 35 -17.79 4.71 -7.60
C LYS A 35 -17.17 4.10 -6.35
N THR A 36 -17.87 3.14 -5.73
CA THR A 36 -17.29 2.35 -4.65
C THR A 36 -16.25 1.41 -5.26
N LEU A 37 -15.00 1.57 -4.87
CA LEU A 37 -13.93 0.66 -5.28
C LEU A 37 -14.11 -0.68 -4.55
N ALA A 38 -13.94 -1.78 -5.27
CA ALA A 38 -14.12 -3.12 -4.70
C ALA A 38 -12.85 -3.63 -3.98
N TYR A 39 -11.68 -3.10 -4.34
CA TYR A 39 -10.40 -3.59 -3.86
C TYR A 39 -9.48 -2.46 -3.43
N ASP A 40 -8.62 -2.78 -2.47
CA ASP A 40 -7.42 -2.02 -2.14
C ASP A 40 -6.18 -2.88 -2.39
N LEU A 41 -5.05 -2.20 -2.54
CA LEU A 41 -3.73 -2.81 -2.55
C LEU A 41 -2.99 -2.41 -1.27
N ILE A 42 -2.68 -3.39 -0.43
CA ILE A 42 -1.76 -3.21 0.68
C ILE A 42 -0.35 -3.45 0.15
N VAL A 43 0.49 -2.42 0.21
CA VAL A 43 1.91 -2.48 -0.13
C VAL A 43 2.70 -2.51 1.16
N THR A 44 3.45 -3.59 1.37
CA THR A 44 4.30 -3.77 2.55
C THR A 44 5.75 -3.87 2.14
N ILE A 45 6.64 -3.12 2.80
CA ILE A 45 8.07 -3.10 2.52
C ILE A 45 8.80 -3.50 3.79
N VAL A 46 9.55 -4.60 3.75
CA VAL A 46 10.28 -5.18 4.89
C VAL A 46 11.73 -5.49 4.54
N ASN A 47 12.53 -5.81 5.55
CA ASN A 47 13.86 -6.37 5.35
C ASN A 47 13.76 -7.74 4.68
N LYS A 48 14.75 -8.10 3.87
CA LYS A 48 14.81 -9.44 3.29
C LYS A 48 14.71 -10.53 4.36
N GLY A 49 13.90 -11.55 4.08
CA GLY A 49 13.64 -12.68 4.97
C GLY A 49 12.46 -12.47 5.92
N ASP A 50 11.82 -11.29 5.91
CA ASP A 50 10.59 -11.04 6.66
C ASP A 50 9.33 -11.12 5.78
N ALA A 51 9.43 -11.30 4.45
CA ALA A 51 8.27 -11.34 3.55
C ALA A 51 7.27 -12.47 3.86
N GLU A 52 7.76 -13.67 4.23
CA GLU A 52 6.88 -14.79 4.58
C GLU A 52 5.99 -14.46 5.77
N LYS A 53 6.50 -13.75 6.78
CA LYS A 53 5.71 -13.32 7.95
C LYS A 53 4.59 -12.37 7.57
N VAL A 54 4.85 -11.49 6.60
CA VAL A 54 3.83 -10.58 6.05
C VAL A 54 2.73 -11.37 5.35
N VAL A 55 3.11 -12.35 4.52
CA VAL A 55 2.15 -13.19 3.77
C VAL A 55 1.35 -14.10 4.70
N GLU A 56 1.97 -14.66 5.75
CA GLU A 56 1.28 -15.47 6.75
C GLU A 56 0.28 -14.62 7.54
N ALA A 57 0.71 -13.48 8.09
CA ALA A 57 -0.17 -12.58 8.84
C ALA A 57 -1.33 -12.05 7.98
N SER A 58 -1.09 -11.77 6.69
CA SER A 58 -2.18 -11.34 5.80
C SER A 58 -3.19 -12.46 5.55
N LYS A 59 -2.72 -13.70 5.37
CA LYS A 59 -3.59 -14.88 5.19
C LYS A 59 -4.44 -15.18 6.41
N GLU A 60 -3.87 -15.08 7.61
CA GLU A 60 -4.61 -15.25 8.88
C GLU A 60 -5.79 -14.28 9.00
N ALA A 61 -5.70 -13.11 8.37
CA ALA A 61 -6.75 -12.08 8.36
C ALA A 61 -7.67 -12.13 7.12
N GLY A 62 -7.55 -13.17 6.28
CA GLY A 62 -8.45 -13.42 5.16
C GLY A 62 -7.95 -12.92 3.80
N ALA A 63 -6.67 -12.56 3.67
CA ALA A 63 -6.04 -12.44 2.36
C ALA A 63 -5.76 -13.83 1.77
N GLU A 64 -5.70 -13.95 0.44
CA GLU A 64 -5.34 -15.21 -0.20
C GLU A 64 -3.81 -15.39 -0.31
N GLY A 65 -3.05 -14.29 -0.23
CA GLY A 65 -1.61 -14.28 -0.30
C GLY A 65 -1.03 -12.92 -0.67
N GLY A 66 0.08 -12.94 -1.40
CA GLY A 66 0.74 -11.73 -1.87
C GLY A 66 1.84 -12.04 -2.88
N THR A 67 2.17 -11.04 -3.69
CA THR A 67 3.29 -11.11 -4.62
C THR A 67 4.53 -10.49 -3.97
N ILE A 68 5.65 -11.20 -3.96
CA ILE A 68 6.90 -10.74 -3.34
C ILE A 68 7.85 -10.27 -4.45
N LEU A 69 8.35 -9.03 -4.32
CA LEU A 69 9.36 -8.43 -5.19
C LEU A 69 10.62 -8.14 -4.39
N SER A 70 11.78 -8.58 -4.87
CA SER A 70 13.06 -8.26 -4.24
C SER A 70 13.55 -6.86 -4.64
N GLY A 71 14.21 -6.17 -3.72
CA GLY A 71 14.73 -4.82 -3.94
C GLY A 71 15.85 -4.44 -2.98
N ARG A 72 16.20 -3.16 -2.98
CA ARG A 72 17.16 -2.53 -2.07
C ARG A 72 16.58 -1.26 -1.46
N GLY A 73 16.93 -0.92 -0.22
CA GLY A 73 16.42 0.22 0.52
C GLY A 73 17.45 1.32 0.76
N THR A 74 16.99 2.54 1.09
CA THR A 74 17.86 3.67 1.47
C THR A 74 17.35 4.41 2.73
N GLY A 75 16.66 3.70 3.62
CA GLY A 75 15.97 4.27 4.79
C GLY A 75 16.86 5.11 5.73
N ILE A 76 16.23 5.93 6.59
CA ILE A 76 16.92 6.93 7.45
C ILE A 76 17.93 6.29 8.41
N HIS A 77 17.60 5.10 8.93
CA HIS A 77 18.46 4.30 9.81
C HIS A 77 19.34 3.29 9.04
N GLU A 78 19.24 3.25 7.71
CA GLU A 78 19.91 2.27 6.85
C GLU A 78 21.15 2.84 6.16
N LYS A 79 21.53 4.07 6.48
CA LYS A 79 22.80 4.66 6.05
C LYS A 79 23.99 4.04 6.80
N ALA A 80 24.07 2.72 6.84
CA ALA A 80 25.26 2.02 7.23
C ALA A 80 26.34 2.32 6.18
N ARG A 81 27.41 2.98 6.61
CA ARG A 81 28.63 3.12 5.81
C ARG A 81 29.54 1.97 6.18
N LEU A 82 29.89 1.14 5.21
CA LEU A 82 30.97 0.17 5.33
C LEU A 82 32.07 0.62 4.37
N PHE A 83 33.29 0.81 4.87
CA PHE A 83 34.44 1.26 4.07
C PHE A 83 34.16 2.51 3.20
N ASN A 84 33.50 3.54 3.75
CA ASN A 84 33.11 4.77 3.03
C ASN A 84 32.14 4.57 1.84
N MET A 85 31.64 3.36 1.61
CA MET A 85 30.62 3.06 0.60
C MET A 85 29.22 3.09 1.22
N LEU A 86 28.25 3.65 0.47
CA LEU A 86 26.83 3.56 0.81
C LEU A 86 26.36 2.12 0.55
N ILE A 87 25.96 1.41 1.61
CA ILE A 87 25.30 0.12 1.47
C ILE A 87 23.80 0.36 1.43
N GLU A 88 23.17 -0.13 0.36
CA GLU A 88 21.72 -0.24 0.27
C GLU A 88 21.30 -1.62 0.80
N PRO A 89 20.62 -1.72 1.96
CA PRO A 89 20.17 -3.01 2.48
C PRO A 89 19.19 -3.70 1.54
N GLU A 90 19.19 -5.02 1.57
CA GLU A 90 18.23 -5.82 0.80
C GLU A 90 16.83 -5.72 1.41
N LYS A 91 15.83 -5.54 0.53
CA LYS A 91 14.43 -5.33 0.87
C LYS A 91 13.54 -6.30 0.10
N GLU A 92 12.35 -6.51 0.63
CA GLU A 92 11.26 -7.22 -0.04
C GLU A 92 10.01 -6.35 0.00
N VAL A 93 9.31 -6.26 -1.14
CA VAL A 93 8.03 -5.59 -1.29
C VAL A 93 6.96 -6.65 -1.49
N ILE A 94 5.93 -6.61 -0.66
CA ILE A 94 4.80 -7.52 -0.72
C ILE A 94 3.60 -6.72 -1.19
N LEU A 95 2.99 -7.21 -2.27
CA LEU A 95 1.78 -6.66 -2.87
C LEU A 95 0.61 -7.58 -2.55
N THR A 96 -0.33 -7.11 -1.74
CA THR A 96 -1.52 -7.86 -1.33
C THR A 96 -2.77 -7.12 -1.79
N LEU A 97 -3.39 -7.64 -2.86
CA LEU A 97 -4.71 -7.18 -3.31
C LEU A 97 -5.78 -7.76 -2.38
N ILE A 98 -6.69 -6.93 -1.90
CA ILE A 98 -7.69 -7.32 -0.90
C ILE A 98 -9.03 -6.63 -1.16
N GLU A 99 -10.13 -7.33 -0.88
CA GLU A 99 -11.47 -6.72 -0.85
C GLU A 99 -11.48 -5.56 0.15
N LYS A 100 -12.10 -4.44 -0.25
CA LYS A 100 -12.05 -3.19 0.51
C LYS A 100 -12.57 -3.34 1.94
N GLU A 101 -13.54 -4.23 2.16
CA GLU A 101 -14.11 -4.52 3.48
C GLU A 101 -13.14 -5.23 4.43
N LYS A 102 -12.09 -5.89 3.90
CA LYS A 102 -11.08 -6.62 4.69
C LYS A 102 -9.79 -5.83 4.91
N THR A 103 -9.62 -4.68 4.24
CA THR A 103 -8.38 -3.90 4.25
C THR A 103 -7.84 -3.63 5.65
N ASP A 104 -8.67 -3.07 6.55
CA ASP A 104 -8.24 -2.67 7.89
C ASP A 104 -7.81 -3.87 8.75
N ALA A 105 -8.56 -4.98 8.65
CA ALA A 105 -8.25 -6.20 9.38
C ALA A 105 -6.92 -6.80 8.91
N VAL A 106 -6.72 -6.87 7.59
CA VAL A 106 -5.48 -7.40 7.00
C VAL A 106 -4.29 -6.49 7.29
N LEU A 107 -4.44 -5.17 7.15
CA LEU A 107 -3.39 -4.20 7.48
C LEU A 107 -2.98 -4.32 8.96
N LYS A 108 -3.97 -4.44 9.86
CA LYS A 108 -3.70 -4.59 11.30
C LYS A 108 -2.96 -5.88 11.61
N SER A 109 -3.35 -6.99 10.97
CA SER A 109 -2.66 -8.27 11.12
C SER A 109 -1.21 -8.19 10.65
N ILE A 110 -0.97 -7.59 9.48
CA ILE A 110 0.38 -7.36 8.94
C ILE A 110 1.22 -6.50 9.90
N GLU A 111 0.65 -5.39 10.40
CA GLU A 111 1.33 -4.50 11.35
C GLU A 111 1.86 -5.27 12.57
N LEU A 112 1.01 -6.12 13.16
CA LEU A 112 1.35 -6.89 14.35
C LEU A 112 2.28 -8.07 14.04
N GLY A 113 1.96 -8.88 13.02
CA GLY A 113 2.70 -10.08 12.65
C GLY A 113 4.12 -9.80 12.17
N ALA A 114 4.31 -8.74 11.38
CA ALA A 114 5.64 -8.30 10.93
C ALA A 114 6.33 -7.33 11.91
N LYS A 115 5.61 -6.87 12.95
CA LYS A 115 6.06 -5.89 13.95
C LYS A 115 6.41 -4.54 13.34
N LEU A 116 5.62 -4.06 12.38
CA LEU A 116 5.87 -2.80 11.67
C LEU A 116 5.77 -1.57 12.59
N ASN A 117 5.15 -1.71 13.76
CA ASN A 117 5.14 -0.71 14.82
C ASN A 117 6.48 -0.55 15.55
N GLN A 118 7.51 -1.33 15.20
CA GLN A 118 8.85 -1.22 15.78
C GLN A 118 9.85 -0.58 14.79
N PRO A 119 10.83 0.20 15.29
CA PRO A 119 11.82 0.85 14.43
C PRO A 119 12.57 -0.14 13.53
N GLY A 120 12.71 0.20 12.25
CA GLY A 120 13.51 -0.56 11.29
C GLY A 120 12.89 -1.87 10.79
N ARG A 121 11.63 -2.18 11.14
CA ARG A 121 10.94 -3.40 10.70
C ARG A 121 10.29 -3.29 9.31
N GLY A 122 10.02 -2.07 8.85
CA GLY A 122 9.41 -1.84 7.54
C GLY A 122 8.32 -0.78 7.59
N ILE A 123 7.54 -0.70 6.51
CA ILE A 123 6.33 0.13 6.41
C ILE A 123 5.24 -0.64 5.66
N ALA A 124 3.98 -0.30 5.91
CA ALA A 124 2.87 -0.70 5.08
C ALA A 124 1.99 0.52 4.77
N PHE A 125 1.42 0.55 3.57
CA PHE A 125 0.46 1.57 3.17
C PHE A 125 -0.57 0.98 2.22
N VAL A 126 -1.71 1.64 2.11
CA VAL A 126 -2.85 1.20 1.32
C VAL A 126 -3.02 2.11 0.11
N MET A 127 -3.33 1.53 -1.04
CA MET A 127 -3.67 2.24 -2.28
C MET A 127 -5.03 1.77 -2.79
N ASP A 128 -5.86 2.70 -3.23
CA ASP A 128 -7.12 2.43 -3.93
C ASP A 128 -6.85 1.72 -5.28
N VAL A 129 -7.61 0.67 -5.60
CA VAL A 129 -7.53 -0.03 -6.90
C VAL A 129 -8.80 0.24 -7.70
N GLU A 130 -8.66 1.00 -8.78
CA GLU A 130 -9.82 1.42 -9.58
C GLU A 130 -10.39 0.32 -10.47
N HIS A 131 -9.51 -0.51 -11.03
CA HIS A 131 -9.83 -1.56 -11.97
C HIS A 131 -8.93 -2.77 -11.76
N THR A 132 -9.52 -3.95 -11.90
CA THR A 132 -8.83 -5.24 -11.82
C THR A 132 -9.25 -6.10 -13.00
N ALA A 133 -8.33 -6.92 -13.52
CA ALA A 133 -8.60 -7.92 -14.54
C ALA A 133 -7.87 -9.23 -14.18
N GLY A 134 -8.42 -10.38 -14.62
CA GLY A 134 -7.80 -11.69 -14.38
C GLY A 134 -8.07 -12.31 -13.00
N ILE A 135 -9.00 -11.74 -12.23
CA ILE A 135 -9.48 -12.32 -10.98
C ILE A 135 -10.59 -13.33 -11.33
N ASN A 136 -10.21 -14.60 -11.51
CA ASN A 136 -11.12 -15.64 -12.00
C ASN A 136 -11.76 -16.49 -10.88
N HIS A 137 -11.36 -16.30 -9.62
CA HIS A 137 -11.78 -17.15 -8.50
C HIS A 137 -12.33 -16.39 -7.28
N LEU A 138 -12.34 -15.05 -7.29
CA LEU A 138 -13.08 -14.26 -6.30
C LEU A 138 -14.49 -13.97 -6.84
N PRO A 139 -15.54 -14.09 -6.01
CA PRO A 139 -16.87 -13.66 -6.41
C PRO A 139 -16.84 -12.16 -6.64
N VAL A 140 -16.77 -11.74 -7.90
CA VAL A 140 -16.96 -10.34 -8.29
C VAL A 140 -18.29 -9.90 -7.71
N GLY A 141 -18.26 -8.90 -6.83
CA GLY A 141 -19.46 -8.30 -6.26
C GLY A 141 -20.45 -8.02 -7.38
N LYS A 142 -21.68 -8.55 -7.24
CA LYS A 142 -22.75 -8.31 -8.20
C LYS A 142 -22.91 -6.80 -8.35
N SER A 143 -22.51 -6.27 -9.49
CA SER A 143 -22.95 -4.97 -9.94
C SER A 143 -24.46 -5.05 -10.11
N ASP A 144 -25.21 -4.34 -9.28
CA ASP A 144 -26.64 -4.09 -9.51
C ASP A 144 -26.81 -3.35 -10.84
N LYS A 145 -27.12 -4.10 -11.91
CA LYS A 145 -28.18 -3.89 -12.92
C LYS A 145 -27.88 -4.63 -14.22
#